data_AF-A0A527ZFD7-F1
#
_entry.id   AF-A0A527ZFD7-F1
#
_cell.length_a   1.000
_cell.length_b   1.000
_cell.length_c   1.000
_cell.angle_alpha   90.00
_cell.angle_beta   90.00
_cell.angle_gamma   90.00
#
_symmetry.space_group_name_H-M   'P 1'
#
loop_
_entity.id
_entity.type
_entity.pdbx_description
1 polymer ?
#
loop_
_entity_poly.entity_id
_entity_poly.type
_entity_poly.pdbx_seq_one_letter_code
_entity_poly.pdbx_strand_id
1 'polypeptide(L)'
;WTLEGDRDAHKFTIANAFKDLTYLESMAGAAGIANPLGNATKNAFAGAFAAGPADQYVPMLATHIGKVNGVDLTPPKAPRVPQDAQ
;
A
#
# COMPACT_ATOMS: atom_id res chain seq x y z
N TRP A 1 -2.80 8.98 5.67
CA TRP A 1 -2.69 7.56 6.02
C TRP A 1 -4.04 7.03 6.49
N THR A 2 -4.29 5.73 6.32
CA THR A 2 -5.61 5.11 6.55
C THR A 2 -6.19 5.47 7.91
N LEU A 3 -7.46 5.87 7.92
CA LEU A 3 -8.15 6.53 9.03
C LEU A 3 -7.54 7.90 9.40
N GLU A 4 -6.67 7.99 10.41
CA GLU A 4 -6.37 9.25 11.13
C GLU A 4 -5.49 10.28 10.38
N GLY A 5 -5.25 10.13 9.08
CA GLY A 5 -4.83 11.28 8.27
C GLY A 5 -3.35 11.40 8.01
N ASP A 6 -2.54 11.48 9.05
CA ASP A 6 -1.05 11.83 8.98
C ASP A 6 1.23 9.87 8.97
N ARG A 7 2.42 9.90 8.23
CA ARG A 7 2.86 8.81 7.31
C ARG A 7 3.34 7.56 8.03
N ASP A 8 3.94 7.79 9.19
CA ASP A 8 4.92 6.97 9.84
C ASP A 8 4.34 5.82 10.68
N ALA A 9 3.01 5.69 10.74
CA ALA A 9 2.31 4.58 11.41
C ALA A 9 2.63 3.19 10.83
N HIS A 10 3.09 3.10 9.57
CA HIS A 10 3.59 1.85 9.00
C HIS A 10 4.66 2.13 7.92
N LYS A 11 5.93 2.23 8.34
CA LYS A 11 7.07 2.63 7.47
C LYS A 11 7.56 1.51 6.55
N PHE A 12 6.68 0.94 5.72
CA PHE A 12 7.02 -0.06 4.72
C PHE A 12 6.56 0.42 3.34
N THR A 13 7.45 0.46 2.36
CA THR A 13 7.20 1.11 1.06
C THR A 13 6.40 0.23 0.09
N ILE A 14 5.69 0.88 -0.84
CA ILE A 14 4.99 0.23 -1.95
C ILE A 14 5.96 -0.59 -2.81
N ALA A 15 7.19 -0.11 -3.03
CA ALA A 15 8.24 -0.89 -3.71
C ALA A 15 8.59 -2.20 -2.98
N ASN A 16 8.75 -2.17 -1.65
CA ASN A 16 9.07 -3.37 -0.88
C ASN A 16 7.89 -4.35 -0.86
N ALA A 17 6.66 -3.86 -0.68
CA ALA A 17 5.46 -4.70 -0.73
C ALA A 17 5.26 -5.34 -2.11
N PHE A 18 5.48 -4.61 -3.20
CA PHE A 18 5.40 -5.15 -4.56
C PHE A 18 6.44 -6.24 -4.82
N LYS A 19 7.69 -6.02 -4.39
CA LYS A 19 8.77 -7.02 -4.45
C LYS A 19 8.40 -8.30 -3.70
N ASP A 20 7.99 -8.19 -2.45
CA ASP A 20 7.75 -9.37 -1.60
C ASP A 20 6.51 -10.15 -2.05
N LEU A 21 5.49 -9.47 -2.59
CA LEU A 21 4.35 -10.12 -3.26
C LEU A 21 4.72 -10.79 -4.59
N THR A 22 5.72 -10.27 -5.31
CA THR A 22 6.26 -10.93 -6.52
C THR A 22 7.02 -12.21 -6.16
N TYR A 23 7.74 -12.24 -5.04
CA TYR A 23 8.32 -13.48 -4.51
C TYR A 23 7.24 -14.47 -4.04
N LEU A 24 6.18 -14.00 -3.37
CA LEU A 24 5.06 -14.85 -2.95
C LEU A 24 4.34 -15.50 -4.14
N GLU A 25 4.04 -14.74 -5.19
CA GLU A 25 3.50 -15.28 -6.45
C GLU A 25 4.44 -16.33 -7.07
N SER A 26 5.75 -16.03 -7.11
CA SER A 26 6.76 -16.94 -7.66
C SER A 26 6.84 -18.26 -6.89
N MET A 27 6.79 -18.21 -5.55
CA MET A 27 6.78 -19.40 -4.70
C MET A 27 5.49 -20.21 -4.86
N ALA A 28 4.32 -19.56 -4.91
CA ALA A 28 3.04 -20.23 -5.13
C ALA A 28 2.99 -20.93 -6.50
N GLY A 29 3.47 -20.26 -7.56
CA GLY A 29 3.60 -20.84 -8.89
C GLY A 29 4.54 -22.04 -8.94
N ALA A 30 5.71 -21.95 -8.30
CA ALA A 30 6.67 -23.06 -8.21
C ALA A 30 6.13 -24.27 -7.44
N ALA A 31 5.26 -24.05 -6.44
CA ALA A 31 4.58 -25.09 -5.67
C ALA A 31 3.30 -25.63 -6.33
N GLY A 32 2.84 -25.05 -7.45
CA GLY A 32 1.57 -25.39 -8.09
C GLY A 32 0.32 -24.97 -7.29
N ILE A 33 0.45 -24.04 -6.34
CA ILE A 33 -0.61 -23.61 -5.43
C ILE A 33 -1.34 -22.39 -6.00
N ALA A 34 -2.68 -22.43 -6.00
CA ALA A 34 -3.52 -21.33 -6.47
C ALA A 34 -3.43 -20.11 -5.52
N ASN A 35 -3.07 -18.94 -6.06
CA ASN A 35 -2.87 -17.69 -5.30
C ASN A 35 -3.76 -16.53 -5.81
N PRO A 36 -5.09 -16.66 -5.89
CA PRO A 36 -5.95 -15.63 -6.48
C PRO A 36 -5.87 -14.29 -5.72
N LEU A 37 -5.92 -14.32 -4.39
CA LEU A 37 -5.87 -13.11 -3.56
C LEU A 37 -4.49 -12.46 -3.55
N GLY A 38 -3.41 -13.25 -3.47
CA GLY A 38 -2.04 -12.71 -3.51
C GLY A 38 -1.71 -12.08 -4.87
N ASN A 39 -2.14 -12.70 -5.98
CA ASN A 39 -1.95 -12.13 -7.32
C ASN A 39 -2.78 -10.84 -7.52
N ALA A 40 -4.03 -10.81 -7.04
CA ALA A 40 -4.84 -9.58 -7.06
C ALA A 40 -4.19 -8.45 -6.23
N THR A 41 -3.65 -8.80 -5.05
CA THR A 41 -2.94 -7.86 -4.17
C THR A 41 -1.66 -7.34 -4.84
N LYS A 42 -0.84 -8.23 -5.40
CA LYS A 42 0.36 -7.89 -6.17
C LYS A 42 0.05 -6.90 -7.29
N ASN A 43 -1.03 -7.12 -8.04
CA ASN A 43 -1.42 -6.25 -9.15
C ASN A 43 -1.86 -4.84 -8.68
N ALA A 44 -2.50 -4.72 -7.51
CA ALA A 44 -2.79 -3.41 -6.91
C ALA A 44 -1.52 -2.65 -6.54
N PHE A 45 -0.53 -3.33 -5.92
CA PHE A 45 0.78 -2.73 -5.66
C PHE A 45 1.59 -2.44 -6.93
N ALA A 46 1.46 -3.25 -7.98
CA ALA A 46 2.11 -3.03 -9.27
C ALA A 46 1.62 -1.74 -9.95
N GLY A 47 0.30 -1.49 -9.93
CA GLY A 47 -0.29 -0.23 -10.42
C GLY A 47 0.22 0.99 -9.64
N ALA A 48 0.28 0.89 -8.31
CA ALA A 48 0.82 1.95 -7.47
C ALA A 48 2.32 2.19 -7.67
N PHE A 49 3.11 1.13 -7.84
CA PHE A 49 4.54 1.20 -8.13
C PHE A 49 4.82 1.86 -9.49
N ALA A 50 4.09 1.46 -10.54
CA ALA A 50 4.25 2.02 -11.89
C ALA A 50 3.80 3.49 -12.01
N ALA A 51 2.85 3.94 -11.18
CA ALA A 51 2.30 5.29 -11.22
C ALA A 51 3.19 6.38 -10.57
N GLY A 52 4.38 6.03 -10.07
CA GLY A 52 5.33 6.96 -9.44
C GLY A 52 5.52 6.86 -7.90
N PRO A 53 4.51 6.62 -7.05
CA PRO A 53 4.66 6.65 -5.59
C PRO A 53 5.29 5.37 -4.99
N ALA A 54 6.36 4.86 -5.59
CA ALA A 54 7.05 3.65 -5.15
C ALA A 54 7.70 3.80 -3.76
N ASP A 55 8.02 5.03 -3.37
CA ASP A 55 8.60 5.45 -2.08
C ASP A 55 7.54 5.64 -0.98
N GLN A 56 6.27 5.83 -1.34
CA GLN A 56 5.17 5.96 -0.39
C GLN A 56 4.92 4.66 0.36
N TYR A 57 4.31 4.76 1.54
CA TYR A 57 4.10 3.60 2.40
C TYR A 57 2.79 2.87 2.10
N VAL A 58 2.75 1.57 2.42
CA VAL A 58 1.60 0.66 2.18
C VAL A 58 0.22 1.26 2.51
N PRO A 59 -0.03 1.97 3.64
CA PRO A 59 -1.34 2.55 3.92
C PRO A 59 -1.84 3.55 2.86
N MET A 60 -0.95 4.14 2.06
CA MET A 60 -1.30 5.11 1.02
C MET A 60 -1.83 4.44 -0.27
N LEU A 61 -1.73 3.11 -0.39
CA LEU A 61 -2.33 2.34 -1.50
C LEU A 61 -3.84 2.58 -1.62
N ALA A 62 -4.56 2.74 -0.50
CA ALA A 62 -6.00 3.02 -0.52
C ALA A 62 -6.33 4.32 -1.28
N THR A 63 -5.57 5.39 -1.05
CA THR A 63 -5.73 6.68 -1.75
C THR A 63 -5.32 6.57 -3.23
N HIS A 64 -4.32 5.74 -3.57
CA HIS A 64 -4.00 5.43 -4.97
C HIS A 64 -5.17 4.71 -5.68
N ILE A 65 -5.73 3.66 -5.06
CA ILE A 65 -6.87 2.91 -5.61
C ILE A 65 -8.09 3.82 -5.77
N GLY A 66 -8.38 4.69 -4.78
CA GLY A 66 -9.43 5.70 -4.88
C GLY A 66 -9.25 6.58 -6.11
N LYS A 67 -8.06 7.19 -6.26
CA LYS A 67 -7.72 8.05 -7.41
C LYS A 67 -7.92 7.36 -8.76
N VAL A 68 -7.54 6.08 -8.89
CA VAL A 68 -7.72 5.30 -10.13
C VAL A 68 -9.21 5.04 -10.44
N ASN A 69 -10.06 4.97 -9.41
CA ASN A 69 -11.50 4.75 -9.55
C ASN A 69 -12.34 6.05 -9.50
N GLY A 70 -11.70 7.23 -9.48
CA GLY A 70 -12.39 8.53 -9.40
C GLY A 70 -13.01 8.85 -8.03
N VAL A 71 -12.61 8.15 -6.97
CA VAL A 71 -13.12 8.34 -5.59
C VAL A 71 -12.04 8.99 -4.73
N ASP A 72 -12.35 10.11 -4.07
CA ASP A 72 -11.42 10.68 -3.11
C ASP A 72 -11.39 9.83 -1.82
N LEU A 73 -10.23 9.22 -1.56
CA LEU A 73 -9.92 8.49 -0.34
C LEU A 73 -8.71 9.14 0.36
N THR A 74 -8.57 10.47 0.23
CA THR A 74 -7.64 11.28 1.01
C THR A 74 -8.18 11.40 2.45
N PRO A 75 -7.49 10.87 3.46
CA PRO A 75 -7.97 10.89 4.82
C PRO A 75 -7.89 12.31 5.42
N PRO A 76 -8.81 12.68 6.34
CA PRO A 76 -8.83 14.00 6.95
C PRO A 76 -7.56 14.24 7.77
N LYS A 77 -7.04 15.47 7.75
CA LYS A 77 -5.81 15.86 8.46
C LYS A 77 -5.90 15.60 9.96
N ALA A 78 -4.88 14.96 10.55
CA ALA A 78 -4.88 14.65 11.99
C ALA A 78 -4.94 15.94 12.86
N PRO A 79 -5.63 15.88 14.02
CA PRO A 79 -5.34 16.80 15.11
C PRO A 79 -3.86 16.71 15.50
N ARG A 80 -3.18 17.84 15.58
CA ARG A 80 -1.75 17.88 15.91
C ARG A 80 -1.55 17.69 17.41
N VAL A 81 -1.41 16.45 17.86
CA VAL A 81 -1.02 16.14 19.25
C VAL A 81 0.39 16.71 19.51
N PRO A 82 0.62 17.46 20.61
CA PRO A 82 1.95 17.92 20.99
C PRO A 82 2.92 16.75 21.23
N GLN A 83 4.19 16.90 20.87
CA GLN A 83 5.21 15.85 21.03
C GLN A 83 5.75 15.76 22.47
N ASP A 84 5.44 16.78 23.25
CA ASP A 84 5.77 17.06 24.65
C ASP A 84 4.81 16.38 25.66
N ALA A 85 4.06 15.36 25.22
CA ALA A 85 3.03 14.66 26.01
C ALA A 85 3.31 13.14 26.18
N GLN A 86 4.58 12.71 26.13
CA GLN A 86 5.06 11.35 26.39
C GLN A 86 6.32 11.37 27.28
#